data_AF-A0A943M1G8-F1
#
_entry.id   AF-A0A943M1G8-F1
#
_cell.length_a   1.000
_cell.length_b   1.000
_cell.length_c   1.000
_cell.angle_alpha   90.00
_cell.angle_beta   90.00
_cell.angle_gamma   90.00
#
_symmetry.space_group_name_H-M   'P 1'
#
loop_
_entity.id
_entity.type
_entity.pdbx_description
1 polymer ?
#
loop_
_entity_poly.entity_id
_entity_poly.type
_entity_poly.pdbx_seq_one_letter_code
_entity_poly.pdbx_strand_id
1 'polypeptide(L)'
;MKTTKILLTLAAVALSVVAAAKELTVTVRNVRSTDGSILTMLRIPGQQPLYAKTPAGADTVTVHFEGIEGDEAGVWIIHDENGNYQMDMRENGGPAEGYATRDCLLPDERNTVEIDLTYPESE
;
A
#
# COMPACT_ATOMS: atom_id res chain seq x y z
N MET A 1 -49.73 -27.22 -44.49
CA MET A 1 -48.54 -26.34 -44.46
C MET A 1 -48.22 -26.06 -43.00
N LYS A 2 -47.16 -26.67 -42.44
CA LYS A 2 -46.79 -26.52 -41.02
C LYS A 2 -45.94 -25.26 -40.87
N THR A 3 -46.47 -24.26 -40.18
CA THR A 3 -45.79 -23.00 -39.85
C THR A 3 -44.82 -23.21 -38.70
N THR A 4 -43.53 -23.34 -39.00
CA THR A 4 -42.45 -23.39 -38.01
C THR A 4 -42.23 -22.00 -37.43
N LYS A 5 -42.59 -21.78 -36.17
CA LYS A 5 -42.27 -20.54 -35.44
C LYS A 5 -40.80 -20.58 -35.02
N ILE A 6 -39.98 -19.73 -35.62
CA ILE A 6 -38.60 -19.50 -35.19
C ILE A 6 -38.67 -18.59 -33.96
N LEU A 7 -38.25 -19.11 -32.80
CA LEU A 7 -38.11 -18.36 -31.56
C LEU A 7 -36.66 -17.86 -31.48
N LEU A 8 -36.44 -16.56 -31.70
CA LEU A 8 -35.13 -15.94 -31.51
C LEU A 8 -34.93 -15.66 -30.00
N THR A 9 -34.11 -16.47 -29.34
CA THR A 9 -33.70 -16.22 -27.95
C THR A 9 -32.50 -15.27 -27.95
N LEU A 10 -32.72 -14.01 -27.56
CA LEU A 10 -31.65 -13.02 -27.42
C LEU A 10 -30.95 -13.24 -26.07
N ALA A 11 -29.81 -13.91 -26.07
CA ALA A 11 -28.98 -14.05 -24.88
C ALA A 11 -28.22 -12.74 -24.63
N ALA A 12 -28.64 -11.98 -23.62
CA ALA A 12 -27.88 -10.83 -23.14
C ALA A 12 -26.64 -11.34 -22.38
N VAL A 13 -25.48 -11.31 -23.02
CA VAL A 13 -24.20 -11.56 -22.34
C VAL A 13 -23.84 -10.28 -21.60
N ALA A 14 -23.93 -10.29 -20.27
CA ALA A 14 -23.39 -9.22 -19.44
C ALA A 14 -21.87 -9.34 -19.44
N LEU A 15 -21.17 -8.42 -20.12
CA LEU A 15 -19.74 -8.24 -19.92
C LEU A 15 -19.55 -7.47 -18.60
N SER A 16 -19.10 -8.16 -17.56
CA SER A 16 -18.56 -7.51 -16.37
C SER A 16 -17.18 -6.92 -16.72
N VAL A 17 -17.06 -5.59 -16.67
CA VAL A 17 -15.76 -4.93 -16.73
C VAL A 17 -15.07 -5.16 -15.39
N VAL A 18 -13.99 -5.95 -15.39
CA VAL A 18 -13.10 -6.03 -14.23
C VAL A 18 -12.23 -4.77 -14.30
N ALA A 19 -12.33 -3.89 -13.29
CA ALA A 19 -11.40 -2.77 -13.18
C ALA A 19 -9.99 -3.33 -12.98
N ALA A 20 -9.00 -2.81 -13.70
CA ALA A 20 -7.62 -3.20 -13.49
C ALA A 20 -7.18 -2.80 -12.07
N ALA A 21 -6.52 -3.70 -11.36
CA ALA A 21 -5.97 -3.40 -10.05
C ALA A 21 -4.85 -2.38 -10.17
N LYS A 22 -4.81 -1.41 -9.25
CA LYS A 22 -3.85 -0.31 -9.26
C LYS A 22 -2.52 -0.71 -8.63
N GLU A 23 -1.49 0.05 -8.97
CA GLU A 23 -0.14 -0.03 -8.41
C GLU A 23 0.18 1.25 -7.61
N LEU A 24 0.99 1.12 -6.56
CA LEU A 24 1.55 2.23 -5.80
C LEU A 24 3.04 2.00 -5.56
N THR A 25 3.86 2.97 -5.96
CA THR A 25 5.27 3.06 -5.57
C THR A 25 5.44 4.11 -4.48
N VAL A 26 5.98 3.70 -3.33
CA VAL A 26 6.27 4.57 -2.19
C VAL A 26 7.78 4.79 -2.12
N THR A 27 8.22 6.05 -2.24
CA THR A 27 9.59 6.44 -1.93
C THR A 27 9.63 6.92 -0.48
N VAL A 28 10.18 6.09 0.39
CA VAL A 28 10.45 6.41 1.80
C VAL A 28 11.75 7.19 1.87
N ARG A 29 11.71 8.36 2.50
CA ARG A 29 12.84 9.29 2.62
C ARG A 29 13.22 9.49 4.08
N ASN A 30 14.36 10.14 4.29
CA ASN A 30 14.92 10.41 5.62
C ASN A 30 15.23 9.12 6.40
N VAL A 31 15.56 8.01 5.72
CA VAL A 31 15.92 6.75 6.40
C VAL A 31 17.28 6.92 7.09
N ARG A 32 17.29 6.93 8.42
CA ARG A 32 18.45 7.40 9.21
C ARG A 32 19.65 6.44 9.22
N SER A 33 19.42 5.16 8.94
CA SER A 33 20.45 4.12 8.99
C SER A 33 20.11 3.00 8.00
N THR A 34 21.08 2.14 7.72
CA THR A 34 20.88 0.92 6.91
C THR A 34 20.51 -0.29 7.76
N ASP A 35 20.25 -0.09 9.04
CA ASP A 35 19.99 -1.17 9.97
C ASP A 35 18.55 -1.67 9.82
N GLY A 36 18.38 -2.99 9.86
CA GLY A 36 17.05 -3.59 9.86
C GLY A 36 16.28 -3.39 8.56
N SER A 37 15.01 -2.99 8.67
CA SER A 37 14.08 -2.95 7.52
C SER A 37 13.04 -1.85 7.63
N ILE A 38 12.58 -1.40 6.48
CA ILE A 38 11.36 -0.61 6.32
C ILE A 38 10.18 -1.58 6.21
N LEU A 39 9.28 -1.53 7.19
CA LEU A 39 8.01 -2.25 7.18
C LEU A 39 6.93 -1.28 6.72
N THR A 40 6.22 -1.63 5.65
CA THR A 40 5.14 -0.82 5.10
C THR A 40 3.85 -1.61 5.04
N MET A 41 2.76 -1.03 5.53
CA MET A 41 1.40 -1.54 5.39
C MET A 41 0.57 -0.56 4.57
N LEU A 42 -0.14 -1.07 3.57
CA LEU A 42 -1.24 -0.36 2.90
C LEU A 42 -2.56 -0.83 3.46
N ARG A 43 -3.31 0.10 4.06
CA ARG A 43 -4.71 -0.07 4.41
C ARG A 43 -5.57 0.41 3.26
N ILE A 44 -6.31 -0.51 2.63
CA ILE A 44 -7.20 -0.20 1.51
C ILE A 44 -8.64 -0.50 1.97
N PRO A 45 -9.59 0.44 1.87
CA PRO A 45 -10.98 0.21 2.28
C PRO A 45 -11.60 -0.98 1.56
N GLY A 46 -12.18 -1.93 2.32
CA GLY A 46 -12.85 -3.11 1.75
C GLY A 46 -11.93 -4.23 1.28
N GLN A 47 -10.61 -4.06 1.35
CA GLN A 47 -9.60 -5.05 0.96
C GLN A 47 -8.71 -5.44 2.15
N GLN A 48 -8.17 -6.65 2.13
CA GLN A 48 -7.14 -7.04 3.10
C GLN A 48 -5.90 -6.14 2.96
N PRO A 49 -5.28 -5.70 4.07
CA PRO A 49 -4.08 -4.88 4.00
C PRO A 49 -2.95 -5.59 3.25
N LEU A 50 -2.20 -4.83 2.47
CA LEU A 50 -0.97 -5.30 1.84
C LEU A 50 0.22 -4.94 2.72
N TYR A 51 1.22 -5.83 2.76
CA TYR A 51 2.43 -5.65 3.58
C TYR A 51 3.66 -5.80 2.71
N ALA A 52 4.67 -4.97 2.98
CA ALA A 52 5.99 -5.08 2.40
C ALA A 52 7.06 -4.95 3.49
N LYS A 53 8.14 -5.72 3.31
CA LYS A 53 9.38 -5.59 4.06
C LYS A 53 10.50 -5.34 3.06
N THR A 54 11.15 -4.19 3.20
CA THR A 54 12.28 -3.81 2.35
C THR A 54 13.49 -3.56 3.24
N PRO A 55 14.69 -4.08 2.91
CA PRO A 55 15.90 -3.71 3.64
C PRO A 55 16.03 -2.19 3.73
N ALA A 56 16.45 -1.69 4.90
CA ALA A 56 16.72 -0.28 5.05
C ALA A 56 17.89 0.13 4.12
N GLY A 57 17.78 1.32 3.54
CA GLY A 57 18.77 1.93 2.67
C GLY A 57 19.18 3.27 3.22
N ALA A 58 20.39 3.73 2.93
CA ALA A 58 20.82 5.06 3.34
C ALA A 58 19.97 6.12 2.65
N ASP A 59 19.36 7.01 3.43
CA ASP A 59 18.53 8.16 3.00
C ASP A 59 17.17 7.77 2.38
N THR A 60 17.15 6.91 1.37
CA THR A 60 15.92 6.57 0.63
C THR A 60 15.73 5.08 0.39
N VAL A 61 14.47 4.62 0.42
CA VAL A 61 14.04 3.27 0.09
C VAL A 61 12.78 3.32 -0.77
N THR A 62 12.72 2.50 -1.83
CA THR A 62 11.51 2.37 -2.65
C THR A 62 10.76 1.07 -2.32
N VAL A 63 9.44 1.17 -2.17
CA VAL A 63 8.54 0.05 -1.89
C VAL A 63 7.45 0.01 -2.96
N HIS A 64 7.21 -1.15 -3.56
CA HIS A 64 6.22 -1.32 -4.62
C HIS A 64 5.06 -2.20 -4.16
N PHE A 65 3.83 -1.75 -4.45
CA PHE A 65 2.60 -2.48 -4.21
C PHE A 65 1.81 -2.62 -5.51
N GLU A 66 1.22 -3.80 -5.68
CA GLU A 66 0.32 -4.15 -6.79
C GLU A 66 -0.98 -4.72 -6.22
N GLY A 67 -2.01 -4.84 -7.06
CA GLY A 67 -3.26 -5.49 -6.64
C GLY A 67 -4.16 -4.61 -5.78
N ILE A 68 -4.11 -3.29 -5.94
CA ILE A 68 -4.93 -2.35 -5.16
C ILE A 68 -6.32 -2.21 -5.80
N GLU A 69 -7.34 -2.63 -5.07
CA GLU A 69 -8.76 -2.61 -5.49
C GLU A 69 -9.49 -1.42 -4.85
N GLY A 70 -8.96 -0.21 -5.05
CA GLY A 70 -9.54 1.02 -4.52
C GLY A 70 -8.86 2.28 -5.03
N ASP A 71 -9.52 3.42 -4.84
CA ASP A 71 -9.03 4.74 -5.25
C ASP A 71 -8.29 5.48 -4.14
N GLU A 72 -8.20 4.90 -2.94
CA GLU A 72 -7.54 5.48 -1.77
C GLU A 72 -6.83 4.40 -0.97
N ALA A 73 -5.68 4.74 -0.39
CA ALA A 73 -4.94 3.87 0.52
C ALA A 73 -4.27 4.66 1.64
N GLY A 74 -4.35 4.15 2.87
CA GLY A 74 -3.56 4.63 4.00
C GLY A 74 -2.22 3.89 4.07
N VAL A 75 -1.11 4.60 3.93
CA VAL A 75 0.24 4.06 4.04
C VAL A 75 0.75 4.23 5.47
N TRP A 76 1.24 3.15 6.07
CA TRP A 76 1.84 3.11 7.40
C TRP A 76 3.25 2.55 7.28
N ILE A 77 4.24 3.26 7.81
CA ILE A 77 5.65 2.92 7.66
C ILE A 77 6.33 2.90 9.03
N ILE A 78 7.15 1.88 9.26
CA ILE A 78 8.00 1.72 10.44
C ILE A 78 9.42 1.40 9.97
N HIS A 79 10.42 2.04 10.57
CA HIS A 79 11.82 1.66 10.43
C HIS A 79 12.23 0.74 11.58
N ASP A 80 12.03 -0.56 11.38
CA ASP A 80 12.36 -1.64 12.33
C ASP A 80 13.87 -1.91 12.28
N GLU A 81 14.63 -1.16 13.08
CA GLU A 81 16.09 -1.24 13.10
C GLU A 81 16.60 -2.50 13.81
N ASN A 82 15.83 -3.04 14.77
CA ASN A 82 16.23 -4.16 15.61
C ASN A 82 15.74 -5.53 15.11
N GLY A 83 14.81 -5.55 14.14
CA GLY A 83 14.27 -6.75 13.50
C GLY A 83 13.20 -7.48 14.31
N ASN A 84 12.53 -6.82 15.26
CA ASN A 84 11.49 -7.42 16.09
C ASN A 84 10.09 -7.37 15.46
N TYR A 85 9.94 -6.71 14.30
CA TYR A 85 8.69 -6.55 13.56
C TYR A 85 7.59 -5.78 14.32
N GLN A 86 7.96 -4.93 15.26
CA GLN A 86 7.06 -4.18 16.12
C GLN A 86 7.51 -2.73 16.23
N MET A 87 6.55 -1.82 16.44
CA MET A 87 6.88 -0.44 16.77
C MET A 87 7.53 -0.41 18.16
N ASP A 88 8.80 -0.03 18.21
CA ASP A 88 9.45 0.26 19.48
C ASP A 88 8.84 1.54 20.09
N MET A 89 8.56 1.49 21.40
CA MET A 89 7.93 2.59 22.13
C MET A 89 8.87 3.13 23.21
N ARG A 90 8.84 4.44 23.41
CA ARG A 90 9.49 5.13 24.53
C ARG A 90 8.69 4.97 25.81
N GLU A 91 9.31 5.29 26.95
CA GLU A 91 8.63 5.33 28.25
C GLU A 91 7.42 6.28 28.27
N ASN A 92 7.48 7.39 27.52
CA ASN A 92 6.39 8.35 27.40
C ASN A 92 5.24 7.89 26.47
N GLY A 93 5.35 6.68 25.89
CA GLY A 93 4.33 6.08 25.01
C GLY A 93 4.41 6.50 23.54
N GLY A 94 5.36 7.35 23.15
CA GLY A 94 5.61 7.70 21.75
C GLY A 94 6.53 6.69 21.03
N PRO A 95 6.59 6.70 19.68
CA PRO A 95 7.52 5.88 18.90
C PRO A 95 8.98 6.12 19.30
N ALA A 96 9.80 5.07 19.39
CA ALA A 96 11.24 5.17 19.63
C ALA A 96 12.07 5.08 18.33
N GLU A 97 11.44 4.68 17.23
CA GLU A 97 12.05 4.50 15.92
C GLU A 97 11.34 5.33 14.84
N GLY A 98 11.78 5.16 13.59
CA GLY A 98 11.25 5.94 12.47
C GLY A 98 9.83 5.52 12.11
N TYR A 99 8.93 6.49 11.95
CA TYR A 99 7.55 6.22 11.59
C TYR A 99 6.99 7.27 10.62
N ALA A 100 6.00 6.86 9.84
CA ALA A 100 5.18 7.76 9.05
C ALA A 100 3.80 7.17 8.77
N THR A 101 2.81 8.04 8.61
CA THR A 101 1.47 7.68 8.12
C THR A 101 1.01 8.68 7.09
N ARG A 102 0.35 8.20 6.02
CA ARG A 102 -0.12 9.05 4.92
C ARG A 102 -1.31 8.43 4.20
N ASP A 103 -2.42 9.15 4.16
CA ASP A 103 -3.51 8.80 3.24
C ASP A 103 -3.19 9.31 1.84
N CYS A 104 -3.39 8.45 0.84
CA CYS A 104 -3.07 8.70 -0.56
C CYS A 104 -4.31 8.48 -1.43
N LEU A 105 -4.59 9.44 -2.31
CA LEU A 105 -5.48 9.23 -3.45
C LEU A 105 -4.70 8.51 -4.56
N LEU A 106 -5.38 7.60 -5.26
CA LEU A 106 -4.81 6.78 -6.31
C LEU A 106 -5.56 7.03 -7.63
N PRO A 107 -5.44 8.20 -8.26
CA PRO A 107 -6.22 8.53 -9.46
C PRO A 107 -5.87 7.64 -10.67
N ASP A 108 -4.63 7.17 -10.75
CA ASP A 108 -4.09 6.48 -11.93
C ASP A 108 -4.00 4.97 -11.73
N GLU A 109 -3.78 4.20 -12.80
CA GLU A 109 -3.44 2.78 -12.69
C GLU A 109 -2.09 2.57 -11.98
N ARG A 110 -1.16 3.52 -12.12
CA ARG A 110 0.16 3.51 -11.50
C ARG A 110 0.39 4.82 -10.76
N ASN A 111 0.55 4.74 -9.44
CA ASN A 111 0.66 5.90 -8.58
C ASN A 111 2.04 5.94 -7.91
N THR A 112 2.48 7.14 -7.55
CA THR A 112 3.75 7.35 -6.85
C THR A 112 3.57 8.33 -5.70
N VAL A 113 4.20 8.07 -4.55
CA VAL A 113 4.19 9.01 -3.42
C VAL A 113 5.55 9.02 -2.72
N GLU A 114 5.97 10.19 -2.26
CA GLU A 114 7.13 10.35 -1.39
C GLU A 114 6.69 10.60 0.05
N ILE A 115 7.30 9.91 1.01
CA ILE A 115 6.95 10.00 2.43
C ILE A 115 8.24 10.06 3.26
N ASP A 116 8.40 11.12 4.05
CA ASP A 116 9.50 11.24 5.00
C ASP A 116 9.20 10.49 6.30
N LEU A 117 10.17 9.73 6.78
CA LEU A 117 10.13 9.22 8.14
C LEU A 117 10.36 10.36 9.14
N THR A 118 9.57 10.35 10.20
CA THR A 118 9.84 11.13 11.40
C THR A 118 10.56 10.24 12.39
N TYR A 119 11.73 10.69 12.85
CA TYR A 119 12.41 10.12 14.00
C TYR A 119 12.24 11.09 15.15
N PRO A 120 11.61 10.68 16.24
CA PRO A 120 11.50 11.57 17.37
C PRO A 120 12.90 11.72 17.98
N GLU A 121 13.27 12.94 18.39
CA GLU A 121 14.59 13.20 18.97
C GLU A 121 14.76 12.40 20.26
N SER A 122 15.97 11.91 20.53
CA SER A 122 16.32 11.38 21.85
C SER A 122 16.23 12.55 22.84
N GLU A 123 15.23 12.53 23.73
CA GLU A 123 15.21 13.43 24.90
C GLU A 123 16.38 13.13 25.84
#